data_AF-A0A0C2ZAG4-F1
#
_entry.id   AF-A0A0C2ZAG4-F1
#
_cell.length_a   1.000
_cell.length_b   1.000
_cell.length_c   1.000
_cell.angle_alpha   90.00
_cell.angle_beta   90.00
_cell.angle_gamma   90.00
#
_symmetry.space_group_name_H-M   'P 1'
#
loop_
_entity.id
_entity.type
_entity.pdbx_description
1 polymer ?
#
loop_
_entity_poly.entity_id
_entity_poly.type
_entity_poly.pdbx_seq_one_letter_code
_entity_poly.pdbx_strand_id
1 'polypeptide(L)'
;MNKIIKRNLVLIVFVTMVVVGLLIRYGMGEESWQWKLWGSVDVALAVALGVMAFLGYQEYIKSEDEVKIYFWIDGIEKKDTGLSLLRKDCTRGEILGVLGMIQKDSVGRYDIGYMKNKDFLHALHHTQKSNIKEFVIVVSAVEFKQFEIV
;
A
#
# COMPACT_ATOMS: atom_id res chain seq x y z
N MET A 1 11.06 -6.40 8.32
CA MET A 1 10.83 -7.84 8.06
C MET A 1 10.88 -8.09 6.56
N ASN A 2 11.84 -8.87 6.09
CA ASN A 2 12.30 -8.88 4.69
C ASN A 2 11.20 -9.37 3.73
N LYS A 3 10.90 -8.62 2.66
CA LYS A 3 9.83 -8.92 1.70
C LYS A 3 9.97 -10.32 1.05
N ILE A 4 11.21 -10.78 0.95
CA ILE A 4 11.60 -12.11 0.48
C ILE A 4 11.14 -13.22 1.44
N ILE A 5 11.23 -12.98 2.75
CA ILE A 5 10.82 -13.96 3.78
C ILE A 5 9.30 -14.12 3.78
N LYS A 6 8.54 -13.02 3.69
CA LYS A 6 7.06 -13.11 3.56
C LYS A 6 6.63 -13.85 2.29
N ARG A 7 7.29 -13.58 1.15
CA ARG A 7 7.00 -14.27 -0.12
C ARG A 7 7.30 -15.77 -0.05
N ASN A 8 8.42 -16.15 0.55
CA ASN A 8 8.79 -17.56 0.68
C ASN A 8 7.88 -18.30 1.67
N LEU A 9 7.45 -17.64 2.75
CA LEU A 9 6.50 -18.20 3.72
C LEU A 9 5.16 -18.55 3.05
N VAL A 10 4.62 -17.64 2.24
CA VAL A 10 3.37 -17.86 1.49
C VAL A 10 3.49 -19.05 0.55
N LEU A 11 4.61 -19.15 -0.18
CA LEU A 11 4.91 -20.26 -1.08
C LEU A 11 5.00 -21.59 -0.33
N ILE A 12 5.65 -21.59 0.84
CA ILE A 12 5.75 -22.77 1.70
C ILE A 12 4.36 -23.18 2.19
N VAL A 13 3.56 -22.26 2.74
CA VAL A 13 2.19 -22.56 3.21
C VAL A 13 1.33 -23.11 2.07
N PHE A 14 1.43 -22.51 0.88
CA PHE A 14 0.73 -22.98 -0.31
C PHE A 14 1.13 -24.41 -0.70
N VAL A 15 2.44 -24.68 -0.86
CA VAL A 15 2.94 -26.03 -1.20
C VAL A 15 2.53 -27.04 -0.13
N THR A 16 2.59 -26.66 1.14
CA THR A 16 2.23 -27.55 2.26
C THR A 16 0.73 -27.89 2.23
N MET A 17 -0.15 -26.91 2.01
CA MET A 17 -1.60 -27.16 1.92
C MET A 17 -1.98 -28.00 0.69
N VAL A 18 -1.31 -27.80 -0.45
CA VAL A 18 -1.50 -28.63 -1.64
C VAL A 18 -1.07 -30.08 -1.37
N VAL A 19 0.10 -30.28 -0.74
CA VAL A 19 0.58 -31.63 -0.39
C VAL A 19 -0.34 -32.32 0.62
N VAL A 20 -0.83 -31.61 1.64
CA VAL A 20 -1.79 -32.16 2.62
C VAL A 20 -3.12 -32.52 1.94
N GLY A 21 -3.65 -31.66 1.07
CA GLY A 21 -4.87 -31.94 0.31
C GLY A 21 -4.73 -33.17 -0.59
N LEU A 22 -3.57 -33.33 -1.24
CA LEU A 22 -3.24 -34.51 -2.04
C LEU A 22 -3.15 -35.79 -1.19
N LEU A 23 -2.49 -35.71 -0.02
CA LEU A 23 -2.30 -36.87 0.88
C LEU A 23 -3.62 -37.37 1.49
N ILE A 24 -4.48 -36.45 1.96
CA ILE A 24 -5.79 -36.80 2.51
C ILE A 24 -6.66 -37.49 1.45
N ARG A 25 -6.61 -36.98 0.21
CA ARG A 25 -7.41 -37.53 -0.89
C ARG A 25 -6.89 -38.86 -1.42
N TYR A 26 -5.56 -39.06 -1.44
CA TYR A 26 -4.98 -40.36 -1.80
C TYR A 26 -5.32 -41.45 -0.76
N GLY A 27 -5.51 -41.06 0.52
CA GLY A 27 -5.92 -41.95 1.60
C GLY A 27 -7.42 -42.29 1.67
N MET A 28 -8.29 -41.54 0.99
CA MET A 28 -9.75 -41.74 1.02
C MET A 28 -10.30 -42.20 -0.35
N GLY A 29 -10.54 -43.51 -0.51
CA GLY A 29 -11.60 -44.06 -1.36
C GLY A 29 -11.21 -44.77 -2.67
N GLU A 30 -11.99 -45.78 -3.05
CA GLU A 30 -11.90 -46.63 -4.26
C GLU A 30 -12.42 -45.95 -5.55
N GLU A 31 -12.19 -44.64 -5.74
CA GLU A 31 -12.55 -43.97 -7.00
C GLU A 31 -11.54 -44.24 -8.12
N SER A 32 -12.01 -44.19 -9.37
CA SER A 32 -11.14 -44.28 -10.54
C SER A 32 -10.12 -43.14 -10.55
N TRP A 33 -8.91 -43.45 -11.03
CA TRP A 33 -7.76 -42.55 -11.02
C TRP A 33 -8.06 -41.14 -11.57
N GLN A 34 -8.93 -41.03 -12.57
CA GLN A 34 -9.31 -39.77 -13.20
C GLN A 34 -10.10 -38.86 -12.25
N TRP A 35 -11.05 -39.39 -11.47
CA TRP A 35 -11.83 -38.60 -10.50
C TRP A 35 -10.99 -38.17 -9.30
N LYS A 36 -10.04 -39.01 -8.89
CA LYS A 36 -9.03 -38.65 -7.89
C LYS A 36 -8.15 -37.50 -8.35
N LEU A 37 -7.69 -37.51 -9.60
CA LEU A 37 -6.92 -36.41 -10.18
C LEU A 37 -7.74 -35.12 -10.27
N TRP A 38 -8.94 -35.17 -10.85
CA TRP A 38 -9.78 -33.98 -11.04
C TRP A 38 -10.10 -33.27 -9.73
N GLY A 39 -10.51 -34.02 -8.72
CA GLY A 39 -10.81 -33.37 -7.45
C GLY A 39 -9.58 -33.04 -6.61
N SER A 40 -8.41 -33.61 -6.91
CA SER A 40 -7.14 -33.11 -6.33
C SER A 40 -6.78 -31.74 -6.88
N VAL A 41 -6.98 -31.53 -8.19
CA VAL A 41 -6.83 -30.23 -8.84
C VAL A 41 -7.83 -29.22 -8.27
N ASP A 42 -9.08 -29.63 -8.07
CA ASP A 42 -10.13 -28.78 -7.48
C ASP A 42 -9.76 -28.29 -6.06
N VAL A 43 -9.33 -29.20 -5.18
CA VAL A 43 -8.88 -28.85 -3.83
C VAL A 43 -7.66 -27.92 -3.87
N ALA A 44 -6.68 -28.20 -4.73
CA ALA A 44 -5.50 -27.35 -4.88
C ALA A 44 -5.87 -25.94 -5.37
N LEU A 45 -6.84 -25.83 -6.29
CA LEU A 45 -7.34 -24.56 -6.81
C LEU A 45 -8.07 -23.77 -5.73
N ALA A 46 -8.94 -24.43 -4.96
CA ALA A 46 -9.66 -23.80 -3.85
C ALA A 46 -8.70 -23.21 -2.80
N VAL A 47 -7.65 -23.97 -2.45
CA VAL A 47 -6.58 -23.50 -1.56
C VAL A 47 -5.83 -22.33 -2.17
N ALA A 48 -5.46 -22.40 -3.46
CA ALA A 48 -4.77 -21.30 -4.15
C ALA A 48 -5.58 -20.01 -4.11
N LEU A 49 -6.87 -20.08 -4.41
CA LEU A 49 -7.79 -18.95 -4.37
C LEU A 49 -7.94 -18.40 -2.96
N GLY A 50 -8.05 -19.25 -1.93
CA GLY A 50 -8.10 -18.83 -0.54
C GLY A 50 -6.86 -18.06 -0.10
N VAL A 51 -5.67 -18.54 -0.46
CA VAL A 51 -4.40 -17.85 -0.17
C VAL A 51 -4.33 -16.50 -0.91
N MET A 52 -4.68 -16.47 -2.19
CA MET A 52 -4.70 -15.22 -2.97
C MET A 52 -5.69 -14.19 -2.39
N ALA A 53 -6.89 -14.63 -2.03
CA ALA A 53 -7.89 -13.79 -1.40
C ALA A 53 -7.40 -13.21 -0.06
N PHE A 54 -6.76 -14.04 0.78
CA PHE A 54 -6.19 -13.61 2.05
C PHE A 54 -5.07 -12.57 1.87
N LEU A 55 -4.15 -12.78 0.92
CA LEU A 55 -3.09 -11.83 0.63
C LEU A 55 -3.63 -10.51 0.07
N GLY A 56 -4.61 -10.60 -0.83
CA GLY A 56 -5.31 -9.43 -1.35
C GLY A 56 -5.98 -8.64 -0.22
N TYR A 57 -6.63 -9.33 0.71
CA TYR A 57 -7.25 -8.72 1.87
C TYR A 57 -6.24 -8.03 2.81
N GLN A 58 -5.08 -8.64 3.04
CA GLN A 58 -4.03 -8.01 3.85
C GLN A 58 -3.48 -6.73 3.21
N GLU A 59 -3.21 -6.75 1.91
CA GLU A 59 -2.74 -5.55 1.21
C GLU A 59 -3.84 -4.48 1.14
N TYR A 60 -5.11 -4.90 1.01
CA TYR A 60 -6.27 -4.02 1.06
C TYR A 60 -6.35 -3.27 2.38
N ILE A 61 -6.31 -3.96 3.53
CA ILE A 61 -6.36 -3.30 4.85
C ILE A 61 -5.24 -2.27 4.97
N LYS A 62 -4.01 -2.65 4.61
CA LYS A 62 -2.86 -1.73 4.65
C LYS A 62 -3.04 -0.51 3.74
N SER A 63 -3.74 -0.68 2.63
CA SER A 63 -4.03 0.41 1.68
C SER A 63 -5.07 1.41 2.21
N GLU A 64 -5.88 1.01 3.19
CA GLU A 64 -6.83 1.87 3.91
C GLU A 64 -6.22 2.58 5.13
N ASP A 65 -4.95 2.33 5.45
CA ASP A 65 -4.27 3.11 6.49
C ASP A 65 -4.19 4.59 6.09
N GLU A 66 -4.56 5.48 7.01
CA GLU A 66 -4.36 6.91 6.82
C GLU A 66 -2.88 7.30 6.88
N VAL A 67 -2.53 8.25 6.02
CA VAL A 67 -1.24 8.92 5.96
C VAL A 67 -1.46 10.40 6.19
N LYS A 68 -0.87 10.92 7.26
CA LYS A 68 -0.91 12.35 7.60
C LYS A 68 0.09 13.14 6.77
N ILE A 69 -0.28 14.33 6.33
CA ILE A 69 0.58 15.19 5.52
C ILE A 69 1.23 16.25 6.43
N TYR A 70 2.53 16.43 6.27
CA TYR A 70 3.31 17.40 7.03
C TYR A 70 4.13 18.29 6.10
N PHE A 71 4.34 19.53 6.51
CA PHE A 71 5.36 20.40 5.94
C PHE A 71 6.63 20.35 6.77
N TRP A 72 7.76 20.29 6.09
CA TRP A 72 9.09 20.45 6.67
C TRP A 72 9.69 21.75 6.16
N ILE A 73 9.66 22.78 7.00
CA ILE A 73 9.97 24.16 6.66
C ILE A 73 11.47 24.39 6.82
N ASP A 74 12.14 24.72 5.71
CA ASP A 74 13.58 25.06 5.64
C ASP A 74 14.54 24.07 6.32
N GLY A 75 14.12 22.82 6.51
CA GLY A 75 14.97 21.85 7.21
C GLY A 75 14.84 21.84 8.73
N ILE A 76 13.98 22.71 9.31
CA ILE A 76 14.04 23.09 10.73
C ILE A 76 12.77 22.69 11.46
N GLU A 77 11.59 23.02 10.91
CA GLU A 77 10.32 22.87 11.61
C GLU A 77 9.38 21.93 10.87
N LYS A 78 8.78 20.98 11.61
CA LYS A 78 7.68 20.15 11.11
C LYS A 78 6.35 20.76 11.51
N LYS A 79 5.51 21.07 10.53
CA LYS A 79 4.17 21.59 10.76
C LYS A 79 3.11 20.63 10.21
N ASP A 80 2.15 20.27 11.05
CA ASP A 80 1.00 19.46 10.64
C ASP A 80 0.09 20.29 9.74
N THR A 81 -0.34 19.74 8.62
CA THR A 81 -1.28 20.43 7.72
C THR A 81 -2.73 20.24 8.15
N GLY A 82 -2.99 19.31 9.08
CA GLY A 82 -4.35 18.87 9.43
C GLY A 82 -5.00 17.97 8.37
N LEU A 83 -4.28 17.65 7.29
CA LEU A 83 -4.79 16.83 6.19
C LEU A 83 -4.26 15.40 6.30
N SER A 84 -5.13 14.43 6.03
CA SER A 84 -4.78 13.03 5.85
C SER A 84 -5.38 12.49 4.57
N LEU A 85 -4.71 11.48 4.00
CA LEU A 85 -5.20 10.71 2.86
C LEU A 85 -5.07 9.23 3.16
N LEU A 86 -5.93 8.40 2.57
CA LEU A 86 -5.70 6.95 2.59
C LEU A 86 -4.43 6.63 1.78
N ARG A 87 -3.69 5.61 2.20
CA ARG A 87 -2.44 5.20 1.54
C ARG A 87 -2.63 4.89 0.06
N LYS A 88 -3.74 4.23 -0.31
CA LYS A 88 -4.10 3.95 -1.71
C LYS A 88 -4.31 5.22 -2.55
N ASP A 89 -4.76 6.28 -1.91
CA ASP A 89 -5.09 7.56 -2.52
C ASP A 89 -3.95 8.57 -2.43
N CYS A 90 -2.79 8.21 -1.85
CA CYS A 90 -1.58 9.03 -1.82
C CYS A 90 -0.93 9.11 -3.22
N THR A 91 -1.64 9.65 -4.20
CA THR A 91 -1.15 9.92 -5.55
C THR A 91 -0.71 11.37 -5.67
N ARG A 92 0.08 11.68 -6.71
CA ARG A 92 0.50 13.06 -6.95
C ARG A 92 -0.71 13.98 -7.13
N GLY A 93 -1.74 13.53 -7.86
CA GLY A 93 -2.94 14.32 -8.10
C GLY A 93 -3.69 14.64 -6.81
N GLU A 94 -3.93 13.63 -5.98
CA GLU A 94 -4.65 13.79 -4.71
C GLU A 94 -3.89 14.69 -3.75
N ILE A 95 -2.59 14.45 -3.54
CA ILE A 95 -1.75 15.30 -2.69
C ILE A 95 -1.81 16.75 -3.17
N LEU A 96 -1.73 16.99 -4.48
CA LEU A 96 -1.85 18.35 -5.01
C LEU A 96 -3.26 18.94 -4.81
N GLY A 97 -4.29 18.11 -4.92
CA GLY A 97 -5.68 18.47 -4.67
C GLY A 97 -5.91 18.93 -3.23
N VAL A 98 -5.53 18.12 -2.23
CA VAL A 98 -5.71 18.48 -0.82
C VAL A 98 -4.84 19.68 -0.41
N LEU A 99 -3.65 19.84 -0.98
CA LEU A 99 -2.85 21.05 -0.75
C LEU A 99 -3.51 22.31 -1.33
N GLY A 100 -4.23 22.18 -2.45
CA GLY A 100 -5.03 23.28 -3.00
C GLY A 100 -6.18 23.71 -2.08
N MET A 101 -6.69 22.81 -1.23
CA MET A 101 -7.76 23.15 -0.29
C MET A 101 -7.31 24.08 0.85
N ILE A 102 -6.04 24.01 1.21
CA ILE A 102 -5.43 24.83 2.28
C ILE A 102 -4.66 26.03 1.72
N GLN A 103 -4.78 26.31 0.42
CA GLN A 103 -4.15 27.48 -0.20
C GLN A 103 -4.94 28.75 0.18
N LYS A 104 -4.24 29.81 0.59
CA LYS A 104 -4.87 31.10 0.97
C LYS A 104 -5.58 31.79 -0.19
N ASP A 105 -4.93 31.80 -1.34
CA ASP A 105 -5.42 32.47 -2.55
C ASP A 105 -5.83 31.43 -3.58
N SER A 106 -7.13 31.30 -3.84
CA SER A 106 -7.69 30.34 -4.78
C SER A 106 -7.53 30.74 -6.25
N VAL A 107 -7.03 31.95 -6.55
CA VAL A 107 -6.94 32.49 -7.91
C VAL A 107 -5.68 32.01 -8.64
N GLY A 108 -4.59 31.77 -7.91
CA GLY A 108 -3.32 31.27 -8.45
C GLY A 108 -3.09 29.78 -8.20
N ARG A 109 -2.16 29.17 -8.94
CA ARG A 109 -1.59 27.87 -8.54
C ARG A 109 -0.44 28.12 -7.56
N TYR A 110 -0.39 27.39 -6.46
CA TYR A 110 0.81 27.39 -5.61
C TYR A 110 1.99 26.75 -6.37
N ASP A 111 3.20 27.22 -6.06
CA ASP A 111 4.44 26.60 -6.53
C ASP A 111 5.26 26.12 -5.34
N ILE A 112 5.66 24.85 -5.38
CA ILE A 112 6.57 24.22 -4.42
C ILE A 112 7.68 23.55 -5.21
N GLY A 113 8.92 24.02 -5.03
CA GLY A 113 10.10 23.51 -5.71
C GLY A 113 10.34 22.02 -5.49
N TYR A 114 10.05 21.52 -4.28
CA TYR A 114 10.20 20.10 -3.93
C TYR A 114 9.39 19.16 -4.82
N MET A 115 8.22 19.60 -5.32
CA MET A 115 7.36 18.76 -6.18
C MET A 115 7.93 18.51 -7.57
N LYS A 116 8.91 19.31 -7.99
CA LYS A 116 9.64 19.15 -9.25
C LYS A 116 10.83 18.18 -9.09
N ASN A 117 11.19 17.84 -7.85
CA ASN A 117 12.30 16.95 -7.54
C ASN A 117 11.88 15.47 -7.62
N LYS A 118 12.82 14.61 -8.02
CA LYS A 118 12.69 13.15 -7.95
C LYS A 118 12.44 12.65 -6.53
N ASP A 119 12.97 13.35 -5.53
CA ASP A 119 12.80 13.00 -4.11
C ASP A 119 11.33 12.97 -3.70
N PHE A 120 10.51 13.88 -4.25
CA PHE A 120 9.07 13.86 -4.04
C PHE A 120 8.42 12.57 -4.59
N LEU A 121 8.79 12.14 -5.79
CA LEU A 121 8.29 10.90 -6.38
C LEU A 121 8.75 9.68 -5.59
N HIS A 122 9.99 9.67 -5.11
CA HIS A 122 10.51 8.61 -4.25
C HIS A 122 9.78 8.55 -2.91
N ALA A 123 9.54 9.70 -2.27
CA ALA A 123 8.76 9.79 -1.05
C ALA A 123 7.33 9.28 -1.26
N LEU A 124 6.71 9.62 -2.38
CA LEU A 124 5.34 9.20 -2.72
C LEU A 124 5.28 7.68 -2.92
N HIS A 125 6.20 7.14 -3.70
CA HIS A 125 6.29 5.71 -3.94
C HIS A 125 6.58 4.93 -2.66
N HIS A 126 7.47 5.46 -1.82
CA HIS A 126 7.82 4.87 -0.55
C HIS A 126 6.62 4.89 0.39
N THR A 127 5.85 5.98 0.43
CA THR A 127 4.64 6.11 1.24
C THR A 127 3.57 5.11 0.80
N GLN A 128 3.33 4.95 -0.50
CA GLN A 128 2.37 3.96 -1.01
C GLN A 128 2.77 2.51 -0.67
N LYS A 129 4.07 2.18 -0.72
CA LYS A 129 4.55 0.79 -0.57
C LYS A 129 4.93 0.40 0.85
N SER A 130 5.34 1.34 1.69
CA SER A 130 5.82 1.09 3.05
C SER A 130 4.68 1.18 4.08
N ASN A 131 5.01 1.04 5.37
CA ASN A 131 4.09 1.30 6.49
C ASN A 131 4.33 2.70 7.11
N ILE A 132 4.90 3.64 6.34
CA ILE A 132 5.06 5.02 6.81
C ILE A 132 3.67 5.65 6.95
N LYS A 133 3.40 6.26 8.11
CA LYS A 133 2.11 6.92 8.42
C LYS A 133 2.09 8.41 8.11
N GLU A 134 3.19 8.92 7.57
CA GLU A 134 3.42 10.35 7.40
C GLU A 134 4.03 10.66 6.03
N PHE A 135 3.45 11.61 5.32
CA PHE A 135 4.00 12.14 4.09
C PHE A 135 4.55 13.54 4.34
N VAL A 136 5.86 13.71 4.20
CA VAL A 136 6.54 14.97 4.50
C VAL A 136 6.91 15.69 3.21
N ILE A 137 6.48 16.94 3.11
CA ILE A 137 6.74 17.83 1.97
C ILE A 137 7.70 18.90 2.44
N VAL A 138 8.88 18.94 1.81
CA VAL A 138 9.86 19.97 2.09
C VAL A 138 9.42 21.26 1.41
N VAL A 139 9.35 22.34 2.18
CA VAL A 139 8.95 23.68 1.70
C VAL A 139 9.87 24.73 2.30
N SER A 140 10.09 25.81 1.57
CA SER A 140 10.75 27.00 2.13
C SER A 140 9.76 27.84 2.94
N ALA A 141 10.25 28.70 3.85
CA ALA A 141 9.38 29.64 4.57
C ALA A 141 8.60 30.58 3.64
N VAL A 142 9.12 30.89 2.45
CA VAL A 142 8.42 31.71 1.45
C VAL A 142 7.27 30.91 0.84
N GLU A 143 7.53 29.66 0.45
CA GLU A 143 6.50 28.78 -0.13
C GLU A 143 5.41 28.45 0.89
N PHE A 144 5.78 28.25 2.15
CA PHE A 144 4.87 27.94 3.25
C PHE A 144 3.81 29.04 3.45
N LYS A 145 4.15 30.31 3.21
CA LYS A 145 3.21 31.43 3.36
C LYS A 145 1.98 31.33 2.45
N GLN A 146 2.06 30.56 1.36
CA GLN A 146 0.95 30.32 0.43
C GLN A 146 -0.21 29.53 1.07
N PHE A 147 0.03 28.85 2.20
CA PHE A 147 -0.95 27.97 2.85
C PHE A 147 -1.51 28.59 4.13
N GLU A 148 -2.79 28.33 4.39
CA GLU A 148 -3.50 28.64 5.63
C GLU A 148 -3.61 27.36 6.44
N ILE A 149 -2.83 27.30 7.52
CA ILE A 149 -2.77 26.15 8.41
C ILE A 149 -3.06 26.67 9.81
N VAL A 150 -4.17 26.19 10.37
CA VAL A 150 -4.68 26.52 11.71
C VAL A 150 -3.77 25.94 12.78
#